data_AF-A0A8C0AWL4-F1
#
_entry.id   AF-A0A8C0AWL4-F1
#
_cell.length_a   1.000
_cell.length_b   1.000
_cell.length_c   1.000
_cell.angle_alpha   90.00
_cell.angle_beta   90.00
_cell.angle_gamma   90.00
#
_symmetry.space_group_name_H-M   'P 1'
#
loop_
_entity.id
_entity.type
_entity.pdbx_description
1 polymer ?
#
loop_
_entity_poly.entity_id
_entity_poly.type
_entity_poly.pdbx_seq_one_letter_code
_entity_poly.pdbx_strand_id
1 'polypeptide(L)'
;MNKHSLSFNTDDGRTKPVPRKGHVESFEPADNKCLLRATDGKKKISTVVSSKEVNKFQMAYSNLLRANMDGLKKKDKKSKNKKSKATQ
;
A
#
# COMPACT_ATOMS: atom_id res chain seq x y z
N MET A 1 1.19 10.15 20.01
CA MET A 1 1.59 9.15 18.99
C MET A 1 1.33 9.74 17.62
N ASN A 2 2.35 9.98 16.79
CA ASN A 2 2.14 10.43 15.42
C ASN A 2 1.60 9.24 14.61
N LYS A 3 0.36 9.34 14.13
CA LYS A 3 -0.23 8.33 13.25
C LYS A 3 0.42 8.46 11.87
N HIS A 4 1.28 7.50 11.53
CA HIS A 4 1.69 7.27 10.16
C HIS A 4 0.57 6.51 9.44
N SER A 5 0.22 6.93 8.22
CA SER A 5 -0.81 6.25 7.43
C SER A 5 -0.45 6.19 5.96
N LEU A 6 -0.81 5.08 5.33
CA LEU A 6 -0.63 4.81 3.91
C LEU A 6 -2.01 4.42 3.33
N SER A 7 -2.39 5.04 2.22
CA SER A 7 -3.67 4.80 1.55
C SER A 7 -3.47 4.58 0.05
N PHE A 8 -4.32 3.74 -0.52
CA PHE A 8 -4.30 3.37 -1.93
C PHE A 8 -5.72 3.56 -2.48
N ASN A 9 -5.85 4.28 -3.58
CA ASN A 9 -7.15 4.56 -4.22
C ASN A 9 -7.00 4.40 -5.74
N THR A 10 -8.09 4.11 -6.43
CA THR A 10 -8.14 4.25 -7.90
C THR A 10 -7.97 5.72 -8.25
N ASP A 11 -7.16 6.02 -9.26
CA ASP A 11 -6.95 7.38 -9.74
C ASP A 11 -7.68 7.60 -11.06
N ASP A 12 -8.63 8.52 -11.07
CA ASP A 12 -9.44 8.80 -12.26
C ASP A 12 -8.81 9.90 -13.15
N GLY A 13 -7.54 10.30 -12.91
CA GLY A 13 -6.85 11.35 -13.66
C GLY A 13 -7.37 12.77 -13.45
N ARG A 14 -8.31 12.98 -12.53
CA ARG A 14 -8.96 14.28 -12.29
C ARG A 14 -8.00 15.24 -11.59
N THR A 15 -7.75 16.39 -12.23
CA THR A 15 -6.97 17.50 -11.66
C THR A 15 -7.84 18.65 -11.15
N LYS A 16 -9.14 18.61 -11.44
CA LYS A 16 -10.14 19.62 -11.06
C LYS A 16 -11.35 18.96 -10.40
N PRO A 17 -12.07 19.67 -9.52
CA PRO A 17 -13.31 19.16 -8.93
C PRO A 17 -14.37 18.92 -10.01
N VAL A 18 -15.24 17.93 -9.78
CA VAL A 18 -16.37 17.64 -10.68
C VAL A 18 -17.34 18.83 -10.64
N PRO A 19 -17.72 19.40 -11.80
CA PRO A 19 -18.68 20.50 -11.85
C PRO A 19 -20.02 20.10 -11.21
N ARG A 20 -20.72 21.09 -10.64
CA ARG A 20 -22.11 20.88 -10.18
C ARG A 20 -22.99 20.51 -11.38
N LYS A 21 -24.03 19.70 -11.14
CA LYS A 21 -24.96 19.17 -12.16
C LYS A 21 -25.29 20.23 -13.21
N GLY A 22 -24.91 19.98 -14.47
CA GLY A 22 -25.16 20.86 -15.61
C GLY A 22 -23.99 21.01 -16.59
N HIS A 23 -22.76 20.68 -16.18
CA HIS A 23 -21.58 20.70 -17.06
C HIS A 23 -20.83 19.37 -16.97
N VAL A 24 -21.02 18.51 -17.97
CA VAL A 24 -20.28 17.26 -18.12
C VAL A 24 -19.05 17.54 -18.98
N GLU A 25 -17.92 17.87 -18.33
CA GLU A 25 -16.63 17.61 -18.96
C GLU A 25 -16.43 16.09 -18.93
N SER A 26 -16.43 15.47 -20.11
CA SER A 26 -16.13 14.05 -20.26
C SER A 26 -14.65 13.84 -19.95
N PHE A 27 -14.35 13.40 -18.73
CA PHE A 27 -13.04 12.87 -18.41
C PHE A 27 -12.97 11.46 -18.98
N GLU A 28 -12.10 11.25 -19.98
CA GLU A 28 -11.72 9.90 -20.37
C GLU A 28 -11.19 9.18 -19.12
N PRO A 29 -11.82 8.07 -18.68
CA PRO A 29 -11.36 7.37 -17.51
C PRO A 29 -9.91 6.95 -17.75
N ALA A 30 -9.02 7.37 -16.84
CA ALA A 30 -7.63 6.95 -16.86
C ALA A 30 -7.56 5.48 -16.45
N ASP A 31 -7.99 4.59 -17.34
CA ASP A 31 -8.15 3.18 -17.06
C ASP A 31 -6.82 2.60 -16.57
N ASN A 32 -6.86 2.07 -15.34
CA ASN A 32 -5.78 1.35 -14.67
C ASN A 32 -4.64 2.20 -14.08
N LYS A 33 -4.97 3.32 -13.44
CA LYS A 33 -4.05 4.04 -12.55
C LYS A 33 -4.48 3.94 -11.08
N CYS A 34 -3.51 3.97 -10.18
CA CYS A 34 -3.75 4.03 -8.75
C CYS A 34 -2.95 5.15 -8.08
N LEU A 35 -3.58 5.82 -7.11
CA LEU A 35 -2.99 6.88 -6.30
C LEU A 35 -2.61 6.31 -4.94
N LEU A 36 -1.31 6.36 -4.63
CA LEU A 36 -0.79 6.11 -3.29
C LEU A 36 -0.56 7.43 -2.57
N ARG A 37 -0.95 7.47 -1.28
CA ARG A 37 -0.70 8.61 -0.39
C ARG A 37 -0.13 8.13 0.93
N ALA A 38 0.96 8.74 1.38
CA ALA A 38 1.56 8.48 2.69
C ALA A 38 1.66 9.78 3.50
N THR A 39 1.51 9.68 4.82
CA THR A 39 1.66 10.81 5.74
C THR A 39 2.21 10.36 7.07
N ASP A 40 3.09 11.17 7.66
CA ASP A 40 3.57 11.03 9.05
C ASP A 40 2.76 11.90 10.04
N GLY A 41 1.71 12.56 9.52
CA GLY A 41 0.89 13.54 10.22
C GLY A 41 1.27 14.99 9.95
N LYS A 42 2.51 15.25 9.51
CA LYS A 42 3.05 16.57 9.19
C LYS A 42 3.35 16.71 7.69
N LYS A 43 4.17 15.79 7.17
CA LYS A 43 4.56 15.69 5.76
C LYS A 43 3.64 14.72 5.04
N LYS A 44 3.27 15.09 3.81
CA LYS A 44 2.41 14.29 2.94
C LYS A 44 3.13 14.10 1.61
N ILE A 45 3.10 12.87 1.10
CA ILE A 45 3.58 12.52 -0.23
C ILE A 45 2.49 11.74 -0.96
N SER A 46 2.46 11.88 -2.28
CA SER A 46 1.54 11.15 -3.14
C SER A 46 2.21 10.79 -4.46
N THR A 47 1.87 9.64 -5.01
CA THR A 47 2.31 9.22 -6.35
C THR A 47 1.21 8.47 -7.07
N VAL A 48 1.12 8.66 -8.39
CA VAL A 48 0.23 7.87 -9.26
C VAL A 48 1.07 6.79 -9.92
N VAL A 49 0.57 5.55 -9.89
CA VAL A 49 1.21 4.40 -10.52
C VAL A 49 0.30 3.90 -11.63
N SER A 50 0.84 3.83 -12.83
CA SER A 50 0.17 3.28 -14.01
C SER A 50 0.51 1.80 -14.23
N SER A 51 -0.32 1.05 -14.96
CA SER A 51 -0.05 -0.36 -15.29
C SER A 51 1.34 -0.63 -15.87
N LYS A 52 1.93 0.35 -16.59
CA LYS A 52 3.25 0.23 -17.21
C LYS A 52 4.38 0.06 -16.19
N GLU A 53 4.24 0.65 -15.00
CA GLU A 53 5.30 0.67 -13.99
C GLU A 53 4.98 -0.17 -12.74
N VAL A 54 3.79 -0.78 -12.67
CA VAL A 54 3.32 -1.57 -11.52
C VAL A 54 4.33 -2.65 -11.12
N ASN A 55 4.92 -3.38 -12.07
CA ASN A 55 5.87 -4.46 -11.75
C ASN A 55 7.12 -3.94 -11.02
N LYS A 56 7.70 -2.84 -11.53
CA LYS A 56 8.89 -2.23 -10.92
C LYS A 56 8.53 -1.61 -9.56
N PHE A 57 7.40 -0.92 -9.50
CA PHE A 57 6.89 -0.32 -8.28
C PHE A 57 6.65 -1.36 -7.19
N GLN A 58 5.97 -2.47 -7.52
CA GLN A 58 5.60 -3.53 -6.59
C GLN A 58 6.84 -4.18 -5.95
N MET A 59 7.90 -4.43 -6.72
CA MET A 59 9.15 -4.99 -6.18
C MET A 59 9.80 -4.04 -5.17
N ALA A 60 10.00 -2.77 -5.55
CA ALA A 60 10.62 -1.77 -4.69
C ALA A 60 9.78 -1.50 -3.43
N TYR A 61 8.46 -1.36 -3.61
CA TYR A 61 7.50 -1.10 -2.54
C TYR A 61 7.40 -2.26 -1.55
N SER A 62 7.38 -3.51 -2.03
CA SER A 62 7.36 -4.69 -1.15
C SER A 62 8.62 -4.78 -0.30
N ASN A 63 9.79 -4.50 -0.88
CA ASN A 63 11.06 -4.49 -0.16
C ASN A 63 11.09 -3.36 0.89
N LEU A 64 10.63 -2.16 0.52
CA LEU A 64 10.52 -1.02 1.44
C LEU A 64 9.65 -1.36 2.65
N LEU A 65 8.45 -1.93 2.43
CA LEU A 65 7.53 -2.29 3.48
C LEU A 65 8.10 -3.37 4.42
N ARG A 66 8.69 -4.43 3.87
CA ARG A 66 9.30 -5.51 4.67
C ARG A 66 10.48 -5.03 5.51
N ALA A 67 11.28 -4.10 4.98
CA ALA A 67 12.44 -3.56 5.69
C ALA A 67 12.07 -2.62 6.84
N ASN A 68 10.91 -1.94 6.78
CA ASN A 68 10.54 -0.89 7.74
C ASN A 68 9.39 -1.28 8.69
N MET A 69 8.64 -2.36 8.43
CA MET A 69 7.55 -2.86 9.31
C MET A 69 7.97 -4.11 10.08
N ASP A 70 9.14 -4.07 10.72
CA ASP A 70 9.76 -5.17 11.44
C ASP A 70 9.41 -5.22 12.94
N GLY A 71 8.86 -4.14 13.50
CA GLY A 71 8.49 -4.01 14.91
C GLY A 71 7.30 -4.85 15.40
N LEU A 72 6.81 -5.81 14.61
CA LEU A 72 5.71 -6.70 15.01
C LEU A 72 6.25 -7.89 15.81
N LYS A 73 5.47 -8.37 16.78
CA LYS A 73 5.80 -9.60 17.52
C LYS A 73 5.94 -10.77 16.55
N LYS A 74 7.03 -11.52 16.67
CA LYS A 74 7.22 -12.76 15.90
C LYS A 74 6.13 -13.74 16.28
N LYS A 75 5.59 -14.45 15.28
CA LYS A 75 4.63 -15.53 15.52
C LYS A 75 5.34 -16.62 16.33
N ASP A 76 4.83 -16.93 17.52
CA ASP A 76 5.36 -18.03 18.32
C ASP A 76 5.31 -19.32 17.49
N LYS A 77 6.48 -19.92 17.25
CA LYS A 77 6.53 -21.31 16.79
C LYS A 77 6.00 -22.14 17.94
N LYS A 78 4.72 -22.56 17.87
CA LYS A 78 4.20 -23.65 18.71
C LYS A 78 5.15 -24.84 18.50
N SER A 79 6.05 -25.05 19.45
CA SER A 79 7.02 -26.11 19.40
C SER A 79 6.25 -27.43 19.32
N LYS A 80 6.40 -28.16 18.21
CA LYS A 80 6.11 -29.59 18.21
C LYS A 80 7.13 -30.20 19.15
N ASN A 81 6.70 -30.38 20.40
CA ASN A 81 7.48 -30.97 21.46
C ASN A 81 8.06 -32.30 20.97
N LYS A 82 9.39 -32.43 20.98
CA LYS A 82 10.09 -33.70 20.79
C LYS A 82 9.62 -34.63 21.91
N LYS A 83 8.76 -35.59 21.61
CA LYS A 83 8.68 -36.80 22.44
C LYS A 83 9.87 -37.67 22.07
N SER A 84 10.99 -37.47 22.76
CA SER A 84 11.97 -38.53 22.96
C SER A 84 11.27 -39.65 23.73
N LYS A 85 11.06 -40.81 23.08
CA LYS A 85 10.85 -42.07 23.80
C LYS A 85 12.20 -42.77 23.89
N ALA A 86 12.52 -43.15 25.12
CA ALA A 86 13.77 -43.75 25.55
C ALA A 86 14.00 -45.15 25.00
N THR A 87 15.28 -45.51 24.92
CA THR A 87 15.85 -46.86 24.88
C THR A 87 15.19 -47.79 25.91
N GLN A 88 14.89 -49.01 25.47
CA GLN A 88 15.07 -50.25 26.23
C GLN A 88 15.83 -51.23 25.34
#